data_AF-A0A4V6S0X6-F1
#
_entry.id   AF-A0A4V6S0X6-F1
#
_cell.length_a   1.000
_cell.length_b   1.000
_cell.length_c   1.000
_cell.angle_alpha   90.00
_cell.angle_beta   90.00
_cell.angle_gamma   90.00
#
_symmetry.space_group_name_H-M   'P 1'
#
loop_
_entity.id
_entity.type
_entity.pdbx_description
1 polymer ?
#
loop_
_entity_poly.entity_id
_entity_poly.type
_entity_poly.pdbx_seq_one_letter_code
_entity_poly.pdbx_strand_id
1 'polypeptide(L)'
;MFGDILLLIAAFAVLHAAFSTYEHLSLLKALGRPEGALPVDIIVEALVALVLGTLGATIRTPELREVTWRSEMKKRYVLVYVCNY
;
A
#
# COMPACT_ATOMS: atom_id res chain seq x y z
N MET A 1 4.10 -0.65 12.96
CA MET A 1 3.77 0.70 13.44
C MET A 1 3.97 1.76 12.36
N PHE A 2 5.21 2.05 11.92
CA PHE A 2 5.44 3.10 10.91
C PHE A 2 4.74 2.85 9.57
N GLY A 3 4.85 1.62 9.03
CA GLY A 3 4.13 1.24 7.81
C GLY A 3 2.61 1.31 7.94
N ASP A 4 2.06 0.97 9.10
CA ASP A 4 0.61 1.06 9.36
C ASP A 4 0.13 2.51 9.36
N ILE A 5 0.89 3.44 9.97
CA ILE A 5 0.59 4.87 9.96
C ILE A 5 0.65 5.43 8.53
N LEU A 6 1.68 5.06 7.76
CA LEU A 6 1.81 5.49 6.37
C LEU A 6 0.63 5.02 5.51
N LEU A 7 0.21 3.77 5.69
CA LEU A 7 -0.95 3.21 4.99
C LEU A 7 -2.25 3.93 5.37
N LEU A 8 -2.40 4.30 6.64
CA LEU A 8 -3.58 5.01 7.14
C LEU A 8 -3.65 6.42 6.54
N ILE A 9 -2.52 7.14 6.50
CA ILE A 9 -2.41 8.45 5.83
C ILE A 9 -2.70 8.31 4.33
N ALA A 10 -2.11 7.32 3.66
CA ALA A 10 -2.33 7.08 2.24
C ALA A 10 -3.80 6.76 1.94
N ALA A 11 -4.47 5.98 2.79
CA ALA A 11 -5.89 5.67 2.64
C ALA A 11 -6.76 6.94 2.74
N PHE A 12 -6.50 7.81 3.72
CA PHE A 12 -7.20 9.09 3.81
C PHE A 12 -6.92 10.00 2.62
N ALA A 13 -5.67 10.09 2.17
CA ALA A 13 -5.31 10.92 1.02
C ALA A 13 -5.98 10.43 -0.29
N VAL A 14 -6.05 9.11 -0.52
CA VAL A 14 -6.78 8.55 -1.68
C VAL A 14 -8.28 8.87 -1.57
N LEU A 15 -8.88 8.70 -0.39
CA LEU A 15 -10.30 9.01 -0.18
C LEU A 15 -10.58 10.51 -0.40
N HIS A 16 -9.68 11.37 0.06
CA HIS A 16 -9.76 12.81 -0.15
C HIS A 16 -9.72 13.15 -1.65
N ALA A 17 -8.71 12.66 -2.38
CA ALA A 17 -8.58 12.90 -3.82
C ALA A 17 -9.77 12.33 -4.62
N ALA A 18 -10.32 11.18 -4.19
CA ALA A 18 -11.51 10.58 -4.79
C ALA A 18 -12.76 11.44 -4.57
N PHE A 19 -12.93 11.99 -3.36
CA PHE A 19 -14.02 12.91 -3.06
C PHE A 19 -13.91 14.21 -3.87
N SER A 20 -12.72 14.80 -3.96
CA SER A 20 -12.48 16.00 -4.78
C SER A 20 -12.76 15.75 -6.27
N THR A 21 -12.37 14.57 -6.77
CA THR A 21 -12.69 14.15 -8.15
C THR A 21 -14.19 14.03 -8.35
N TYR A 22 -14.89 13.41 -7.40
CA TYR A 22 -16.35 13.26 -7.45
C TYR A 22 -17.06 14.62 -7.47
N GLU A 23 -16.67 15.52 -6.57
CA GLU A 23 -17.23 16.87 -6.50
C GLU A 23 -17.02 17.62 -7.82
N HIS A 24 -15.78 17.66 -8.33
CA HIS A 24 -15.45 18.33 -9.60
C HIS A 24 -16.26 17.80 -10.78
N LEU A 25 -16.37 16.48 -10.93
CA LEU A 25 -17.14 15.86 -12.01
C LEU A 25 -18.65 16.05 -11.82
N SER A 26 -19.14 16.07 -10.58
CA SER A 26 -20.55 16.33 -10.29
C SER A 26 -20.96 17.76 -10.68
N LEU A 27 -20.08 18.74 -10.44
CA LEU A 27 -20.27 20.13 -10.85
C LEU A 27 -20.25 20.29 -12.37
N LEU A 28 -19.29 19.66 -13.06
CA LEU A 28 -19.22 19.69 -14.52
C LEU A 28 -20.47 19.08 -15.18
N LYS A 29 -21.01 18.00 -14.61
CA LYS A 29 -22.28 17.41 -15.04
C LYS A 29 -23.45 18.37 -14.83
N ALA A 30 -23.53 19.02 -13.68
CA ALA A 30 -24.58 20.00 -13.38
C ALA A 30 -24.54 21.23 -14.32
N LEU A 31 -23.34 21.62 -14.76
CA LEU A 31 -23.12 22.72 -15.70
C LEU A 31 -23.35 22.33 -17.18
N GLY A 32 -23.71 21.08 -17.47
CA GLY A 32 -23.93 20.58 -18.83
C GLY A 32 -22.64 20.51 -19.67
N ARG A 33 -21.47 20.47 -19.03
CA ARG A 33 -20.15 20.43 -19.69
C ARG A 33 -19.34 19.23 -19.19
N PRO A 34 -19.67 17.99 -19.64
CA PRO A 34 -19.06 16.78 -19.10
C PRO A 34 -17.58 16.59 -19.48
N GLU A 35 -17.06 17.33 -20.47
CA GLU A 35 -15.71 17.13 -21.02
C GLU A 35 -14.62 17.99 -20.36
N GLY A 36 -14.81 18.36 -19.09
CA GLY A 36 -13.79 19.11 -18.34
C GLY A 36 -12.62 18.22 -17.92
N ALA A 37 -11.39 18.65 -18.22
CA ALA A 37 -10.19 18.01 -17.69
C ALA A 37 -10.14 18.11 -16.16
N LEU A 38 -9.50 17.13 -15.53
CA LEU A 38 -9.23 17.17 -14.09
C LEU A 38 -8.13 18.19 -13.78
N PRO A 39 -8.28 18.98 -12.70
CA PRO A 39 -7.22 19.83 -12.19
C PRO A 39 -5.97 19.01 -11.89
N VAL A 40 -4.80 19.55 -12.24
CA VAL A 40 -3.49 18.90 -12.01
C VAL A 40 -3.27 18.62 -10.52
N ASP A 41 -3.80 19.46 -9.63
CA ASP A 41 -3.67 19.31 -8.19
C ASP A 41 -4.24 17.97 -7.68
N ILE A 42 -5.47 17.63 -8.10
CA ILE A 42 -6.13 16.36 -7.76
C ILE A 42 -5.34 15.16 -8.30
N ILE A 43 -4.77 15.29 -9.51
CA ILE A 43 -3.95 14.24 -10.12
C ILE A 43 -2.67 14.01 -9.30
N VAL A 44 -1.99 15.09 -8.91
CA VAL A 44 -0.78 15.03 -8.09
C VAL A 44 -1.09 14.46 -6.70
N GLU A 45 -2.18 14.87 -6.08
CA GLU A 45 -2.61 14.36 -4.78
C GLU A 45 -2.87 12.84 -4.82
N ALA A 46 -3.57 12.35 -5.84
CA ALA A 46 -3.79 10.92 -6.06
C ALA A 46 -2.49 10.14 -6.31
N LEU A 47 -1.55 10.70 -7.09
CA LEU A 47 -0.24 10.09 -7.33
C LEU A 47 0.62 10.04 -6.07
N VAL A 48 0.62 11.11 -5.26
CA VAL A 48 1.33 11.14 -3.98
C VAL A 48 0.74 10.11 -3.02
N ALA A 49 -0.58 10.01 -2.95
CA ALA A 49 -1.26 9.01 -2.12
C ALA A 49 -0.91 7.57 -2.56
N LEU A 50 -0.80 7.31 -3.87
CA LEU A 50 -0.36 6.02 -4.41
C LEU A 50 1.09 5.70 -4.00
N VAL A 51 2.01 6.66 -4.15
CA VAL A 51 3.41 6.47 -3.75
C VAL A 51 3.53 6.21 -2.25
N LEU A 52 2.80 6.97 -1.42
CA LEU A 52 2.79 6.75 0.03
C LEU A 52 2.20 5.38 0.40
N GLY A 53 1.12 4.97 -0.26
CA GLY A 53 0.50 3.66 -0.01
C GLY A 53 1.43 2.50 -0.38
N THR A 54 2.12 2.59 -1.51
CA THR A 54 3.10 1.57 -1.94
C THR A 54 4.28 1.49 -0.98
N LEU A 55 4.86 2.62 -0.55
CA LEU A 55 5.93 2.65 0.44
C LEU A 55 5.48 2.15 1.82
N GLY A 56 4.26 2.50 2.25
CA GLY A 56 3.68 2.01 3.50
C GLY A 56 3.49 0.50 3.48
N ALA A 57 3.03 -0.05 2.34
CA ALA A 57 2.85 -1.49 2.16
C ALA A 57 4.18 -2.25 2.19
N THR A 58 5.21 -1.75 1.51
CA THR A 58 6.53 -2.41 1.48
C THR A 58 7.24 -2.39 2.84
N ILE A 59 7.06 -1.33 3.63
CA ILE A 59 7.64 -1.28 4.99
C ILE A 59 6.88 -2.21 5.95
N ARG A 60 5.56 -2.40 5.72
CA ARG A 60 4.74 -3.29 6.54
C ARG A 60 5.01 -4.77 6.28
N THR A 61 5.50 -5.14 5.09
CA THR A 61 5.74 -6.55 4.78
C THR A 61 6.84 -7.17 5.68
N PRO A 62 6.63 -8.39 6.19
CA PRO A 62 7.63 -9.09 6.98
C PRO A 62 8.85 -9.44 6.12
N GLU A 63 10.00 -9.61 6.76
CA GLU A 63 11.24 -9.99 6.08
C GLU A 63 11.07 -11.30 5.30
N LEU A 64 11.74 -11.37 4.14
CA LEU A 64 11.74 -12.58 3.34
C LEU A 64 12.42 -13.71 4.13
N ARG A 65 11.71 -14.82 4.33
CA ARG A 65 12.27 -15.98 4.98
C ARG A 65 13.18 -16.74 4.02
N GLU A 66 14.36 -17.12 4.49
CA GLU A 66 15.23 -18.02 3.73
C GLU A 66 14.57 -19.39 3.54
N VAL A 67 14.64 -19.93 2.32
CA VAL A 67 14.11 -21.25 1.95
C VAL A 67 15.21 -22.33 1.91
N THR A 68 16.47 -21.98 2.18
CA THR A 68 17.55 -22.97 2.05
C THR A 68 17.47 -24.04 3.13
N TRP A 69 17.51 -25.30 2.72
CA TRP A 69 17.50 -26.46 3.62
C TRP A 69 18.61 -26.40 4.67
N ARG A 70 19.77 -25.83 4.31
CA ARG A 70 20.92 -25.66 5.22
C ARG A 70 20.62 -24.69 6.36
N SER A 71 19.95 -23.55 6.13
CA SER A 71 19.61 -22.62 7.21
C SER A 71 18.48 -23.14 8.10
N GLU A 72 17.59 -23.97 7.56
CA GLU A 72 16.52 -24.58 8.33
C GLU A 72 16.96 -25.76 9.20
N MET A 73 17.98 -26.51 8.76
CA MET A 73 18.62 -27.57 9.55
C MET A 73 19.39 -27.04 10.77
N LYS A 74 19.91 -25.81 10.74
CA LYS A 74 20.52 -25.17 11.92
C LYS A 74 19.51 -24.85 13.02
N LYS A 75 18.26 -24.55 12.66
CA LYS A 75 17.18 -24.25 13.63
C LYS A 75 16.56 -25.51 14.26
N ARG A 76 16.67 -26.67 13.61
CA ARG A 76 16.07 -27.94 14.06
C ARG A 76 17.13 -28.93 14.56
N TYR A 77 17.75 -28.64 15.71
CA TYR A 77 18.69 -29.57 16.34
C TYR A 77 18.01 -30.75 17.06
N VAL A 78 16.77 -30.60 17.54
CA VAL A 78 16.08 -31.62 18.36
C VAL A 78 15.62 -32.85 17.54
N LEU A 79 15.22 -32.69 16.27
CA LEU A 79 14.67 -33.81 15.49
C LEU A 79 15.73 -34.84 15.06
N VAL A 80 17.01 -34.43 14.99
CA VAL A 80 18.11 -35.32 14.59
C VAL A 80 18.48 -36.31 15.70
N TYR A 81 18.31 -35.93 16.98
CA TYR A 81 18.56 -36.83 18.11
C TYR A 81 17.46 -37.88 18.30
N VAL A 82 16.21 -37.60 17.90
CA VAL A 82 15.09 -38.55 18.03
C VAL A 82 15.14 -39.67 16.99
N CYS A 83 15.84 -39.48 15.86
CA CYS A 83 16.03 -40.51 14.84
C CYS A 83 17.35 -41.29 15.00
N ASN A 84 18.12 -41.01 16.05
CA ASN A 84 19.36 -41.71 16.42
C ASN A 84 19.23 -42.61 17.66
N TYR A 85 18.00 -42.87 18.13
CA TYR A 85 17.68 -43.87 19.16
C TYR A 85 16.61 -44.84 18.65
#